data_AF-A0A820K4F9-F1
#
_entry.id   AF-A0A820K4F9-F1
#
_cell.length_a   1.000
_cell.length_b   1.000
_cell.length_c   1.000
_cell.angle_alpha   90.00
_cell.angle_beta   90.00
_cell.angle_gamma   90.00
#
_symmetry.space_group_name_H-M   'P 1'
#
loop_
_entity.id
_entity.type
_entity.pdbx_description
1 polymer ?
#
loop_
_entity_poly.entity_id
_entity_poly.type
_entity_poly.pdbx_seq_one_letter_code
_entity_poly.pdbx_strand_id
1 'polypeptide(L)' 'PFMPTTSNEIREQLNMKESNHALENAFHCYLPTGHTIGQARPLFKRIKSDLAEQYRKRFGGQRRF' A
#
# COMPACT_ATOMS: atom_id res chain seq x y z
N PRO A 1 -9.69 1.13 -4.32
CA PRO A 1 -10.58 1.72 -3.28
C PRO A 1 -10.19 1.40 -1.81
N PHE A 2 -9.45 0.34 -1.51
CA PHE A 2 -9.21 -0.09 -0.12
C PHE A 2 -8.00 0.57 0.58
N MET A 3 -6.89 0.73 -0.13
CA MET A 3 -5.65 1.30 0.40
C MET A 3 -5.16 2.42 -0.52
N PRO A 4 -5.76 3.62 -0.47
CA PRO A 4 -5.43 4.69 -1.40
C PRO A 4 -3.96 5.09 -1.33
N THR A 5 -3.38 5.17 -0.12
CA THR A 5 -1.96 5.48 0.09
C THR A 5 -1.04 4.43 -0.55
N THR A 6 -1.26 3.14 -0.28
CA THR A 6 -0.47 2.07 -0.90
C THR A 6 -0.66 2.00 -2.41
N SER A 7 -1.87 2.30 -2.88
CA SER A 7 -2.14 2.35 -4.32
C SER A 7 -1.34 3.47 -4.99
N ASN A 8 -1.20 4.64 -4.37
CA ASN A 8 -0.39 5.74 -4.87
C ASN A 8 1.10 5.41 -4.83
N GLU A 9 1.54 4.80 -3.74
CA GLU A 9 2.91 4.32 -3.56
C GLU A 9 3.33 3.35 -4.68
N ILE A 10 2.50 2.37 -5.01
CA ILE A 10 2.75 1.46 -6.14
C ILE A 10 2.90 2.24 -7.46
N ARG A 11 2.02 3.23 -7.71
CA ARG A 11 2.07 4.04 -8.94
C ARG A 11 3.33 4.88 -9.03
N GLU A 12 3.74 5.49 -7.92
CA GLU A 12 4.97 6.28 -7.84
C GLU A 12 6.20 5.40 -8.15
N GLN A 13 6.30 4.24 -7.51
CA GLN A 13 7.39 3.29 -7.76
C GLN A 13 7.38 2.76 -9.20
N LEU A 14 6.19 2.56 -9.79
CA LEU A 14 6.04 2.17 -11.19
C LEU A 14 6.13 3.35 -12.16
N ASN A 15 6.28 4.58 -11.68
CA ASN A 15 6.27 5.81 -12.49
C ASN A 15 5.07 5.88 -13.46
N MET A 16 3.87 5.60 -12.96
CA MET A 16 2.64 5.62 -13.75
C MET A 16 2.04 7.04 -13.82
N LYS A 17 1.44 7.38 -14.97
CA LYS A 17 0.72 8.66 -15.15
C LYS A 17 -0.67 8.62 -14.51
N GLU A 18 -1.14 9.79 -14.06
CA GLU A 18 -2.47 9.97 -13.45
C GLU A 18 -3.63 9.65 -14.41
N SER A 19 -3.40 9.63 -15.74
CA SER A 19 -4.41 9.19 -16.71
C SER A 19 -4.84 7.73 -16.54
N ASN A 20 -4.08 6.92 -15.79
CA ASN A 20 -4.30 5.48 -15.63
C ASN A 20 -5.12 5.14 -14.37
N HIS A 21 -5.99 6.05 -13.90
CA HIS A 21 -6.80 5.87 -12.68
C HIS A 21 -8.16 5.22 -12.92
N ALA A 22 -8.57 5.01 -14.17
CA ALA A 22 -9.86 4.42 -14.49
C ALA A 22 -9.87 2.91 -14.22
N LEU A 23 -10.95 2.42 -13.62
CA LEU A 23 -11.25 1.00 -13.56
C LEU A 23 -11.92 0.61 -14.88
N GLU A 24 -11.22 -0.16 -15.70
CA GLU A 24 -11.73 -0.70 -16.95
C GLU A 24 -12.12 -2.17 -16.77
N ASN A 25 -13.06 -2.66 -17.59
CA ASN A 25 -13.54 -4.05 -17.54
C ASN A 25 -12.59 -5.04 -18.25
N ALA A 26 -11.45 -4.56 -18.73
CA ALA A 26 -10.44 -5.35 -19.41
C ALA A 26 -9.04 -5.08 -18.83
N PHE A 27 -8.15 -6.05 -18.98
CA PHE A 27 -6.76 -5.93 -18.53
C PHE A 27 -5.89 -5.33 -19.65
N HIS A 28 -5.22 -4.22 -19.37
CA HIS A 28 -4.37 -3.51 -20.32
C HIS A 28 -2.91 -3.51 -19.89
N CYS A 29 -2.00 -3.52 -20.87
CA CYS A 29 -0.57 -3.31 -20.63
C CYS A 29 -0.31 -1.80 -20.44
N TYR A 30 -0.31 -1.34 -19.19
CA TYR A 30 -0.04 0.06 -18.86
C TYR A 30 1.45 0.41 -18.82
N LEU A 31 2.32 -0.60 -18.82
CA LEU A 31 3.78 -0.45 -18.77
C LEU A 31 4.38 -1.06 -20.04
N PRO A 32 4.42 -0.31 -21.16
CA PRO A 32 4.94 -0.82 -22.42
C PRO A 32 6.45 -1.08 -22.36
N THR A 33 6.97 -1.81 -23.34
CA THR A 33 8.42 -2.03 -23.51
C THR A 33 9.16 -0.70 -23.55
N GLY A 34 10.25 -0.59 -22.80
CA GLY A 34 11.04 0.64 -22.67
C GLY A 34 10.54 1.62 -21.61
N HIS A 35 9.46 1.30 -20.88
CA HIS A 35 9.01 2.10 -19.74
C HIS A 35 10.04 2.11 -18.61
N THR A 36 10.37 3.31 -18.13
CA THR A 36 11.30 3.50 -17.00
C THR A 36 10.51 3.56 -15.69
N ILE A 37 10.72 2.55 -14.84
CA ILE A 37 10.18 2.52 -13.48
C ILE A 37 10.86 3.55 -12.57
N GLY A 38 10.17 3.95 -11.51
CA GLY A 38 10.74 4.75 -10.43
C GLY A 38 11.59 3.91 -9.46
N GLN A 39 11.83 4.45 -8.27
CA GLN A 39 12.60 3.74 -7.24
C GLN A 39 11.72 2.73 -6.50
N ALA A 40 11.99 1.43 -6.68
CA ALA A 40 11.30 0.38 -5.94
C ALA A 40 11.65 0.41 -4.45
N ARG A 41 10.64 0.34 -3.58
CA ARG A 41 10.79 0.29 -2.12
C ARG A 41 9.75 -0.63 -1.47
N PRO A 42 10.07 -1.31 -0.34
CA PRO A 42 9.13 -2.22 0.31
C PRO A 42 7.81 -1.51 0.68
N LEU A 43 6.68 -2.03 0.18
CA LEU A 43 5.35 -1.46 0.41
C LEU A 43 4.83 -1.70 1.83
N PHE A 44 5.22 -2.83 2.43
CA PHE A 44 4.71 -3.25 3.73
C PHE A 44 5.86 -3.56 4.67
N LYS A 45 5.60 -3.31 5.95
CA LYS A 45 6.46 -3.74 7.05
C LYS A 45 5.73 -4.82 7.82
N ARG A 46 6.45 -5.88 8.20
CA ARG A 46 5.90 -6.92 9.07
C ARG A 46 5.50 -6.31 10.40
N ILE A 47 4.28 -6.60 10.84
CA ILE A 47 3.83 -6.27 12.20
C ILE A 47 4.50 -7.27 13.14
N LYS A 48 5.29 -6.77 14.10
CA LYS A 48 5.96 -7.58 15.12
C LYS A 48 4.99 -7.89 16.27
N SER A 49 5.13 -9.07 16.87
CA SER A 49 4.30 -9.53 17.99
C SER A 49 4.33 -8.54 19.16
N ASP A 50 5.52 -8.08 19.54
CA ASP A 50 5.72 -7.15 20.65
C ASP A 50 5.03 -5.80 20.42
N LEU A 51 5.03 -5.34 19.16
CA LEU A 51 4.33 -4.12 18.77
C LEU A 51 2.82 -4.30 18.91
N ALA A 52 2.28 -5.42 18.40
CA ALA A 52 0.86 -5.73 18.55
C ALA A 52 0.45 -5.83 20.04
N GLU A 53 1.27 -6.47 20.87
CA GLU A 53 1.02 -6.59 22.31
C GLU A 53 1.07 -5.23 23.02
N GLN A 54 2.03 -4.36 22.67
CA GLN A 54 2.14 -3.02 23.21
C GLN A 54 0.85 -2.21 22.95
N TYR A 55 0.35 -2.24 21.71
CA TYR A 55 -0.88 -1.57 21.35
C TYR A 55 -2.10 -2.20 22.05
N ARG A 56 -2.16 -3.53 22.16
CA ARG A 56 -3.22 -4.21 22.91
C ARG A 56 -3.26 -3.78 24.38
N LYS A 57 -2.11 -3.71 25.07
CA LYS A 57 -2.04 -3.25 26.47
C LYS A 57 -2.49 -1.80 26.60
N ARG A 58 -2.11 -0.95 25.64
CA ARG A 58 -2.43 0.48 25.65
C ARG A 58 -3.91 0.78 25.37
N PHE A 59 -4.54 0.02 24.47
CA PHE A 59 -5.88 0.33 23.96
C PHE A 59 -6.95 -0.72 24.28
N GLY A 60 -6.59 -1.86 24.88
CA GLY A 60 -7.50 -2.97 25.17
C GLY A 60 -8.46 -2.75 26.34
N GLY A 61 -8.38 -1.61 27.02
CA GLY A 61 -9.17 -1.29 28.22
C GLY A 61 -8.65 -2.02 29.47
N GLN A 62 -8.64 -1.32 30.61
CA GLN A 62 -8.49 -1.98 31.90
C GLN A 62 -9.90 -2.42 32.34
N ARG A 63 -10.12 -3.74 32.53
CA ARG A 63 -11.32 -4.22 33.22
C ARG A 63 -11.28 -3.66 34.65
N ARG A 64 -12.01 -2.57 34.90
CA ARG A 64 -12.33 -2.11 36.25
C ARG A 64 -13.39 -3.07 36.82
N PHE A 65 -13.01 -3.80 37.87
CA PHE A 65 -13.93 -4.33 38.86
C PHE A 65 -13.67 -3.59 40.17
#